data_AF-A0A8C3RFE8-F1
#
_entry.id   AF-A0A8C3RFE8-F1
#
_cell.length_a   1.000
_cell.length_b   1.000
_cell.length_c   1.000
_cell.angle_alpha   90.00
_cell.angle_beta   90.00
_cell.angle_gamma   90.00
#
_symmetry.space_group_name_H-M   'P 1'
#
loop_
_entity.id
_entity.type
_entity.pdbx_description
1 polymer ?
#
loop_
_entity_poly.entity_id
_entity_poly.type
_entity_poly.pdbx_seq_one_letter_code
_entity_poly.pdbx_strand_id
1 'polypeptide(L)'
;MGLVHRLGQLVTLDTGRLLRAVLLQQSQPRDASGQPTLTAIYTDWYLEALLRQASTGAVLLSPALQAFVTVPREEQPPFSAAEFSDVSEMRALAELIGPYGMKFLSENLMWHVGSQVTELKVQGALGTGDRGRGQGSALSPRAVARLSADNVLKRMTIIGEILSFRAMAQQGLREVFSQHCPFLMGPIEGLADVVTPDIDIKDTLSIFELASAAGIPCEVDPALVTALAGHRTEGSSPEEDYKVSCLLLVFVAVSLPLLAADPAAVYSPELDGYTNNLHCLAKAVAQVAAALFTVHNKNIESHLKEFLLLASVSLLQLAQEPDKARLRNHDSIVLLLHLIVAESSFLTLDMLESCFPYVLLRNAFRQLCRDPRTPAGSP
;
A
#
# COMPACT_ATOMS: atom_id res chain seq x y z
N MET A 1 -12.83 31.92 -7.77
CA MET A 1 -13.63 32.42 -6.62
C MET A 1 -13.73 33.95 -6.54
N GLY A 2 -12.63 34.72 -6.61
CA GLY A 2 -12.66 36.18 -6.40
C GLY A 2 -13.49 37.01 -7.41
N LEU A 3 -13.73 36.50 -8.63
CA LEU A 3 -14.63 37.17 -9.59
C LEU A 3 -16.12 36.94 -9.24
N VAL A 4 -16.48 35.73 -8.81
CA VAL A 4 -17.85 35.38 -8.41
C VAL A 4 -18.28 36.17 -7.18
N HIS A 5 -17.39 36.33 -6.20
CA HIS A 5 -17.67 37.14 -5.01
C HIS A 5 -17.92 38.62 -5.37
N ARG A 6 -17.12 39.18 -6.30
CA ARG A 6 -17.31 40.54 -6.82
C ARG A 6 -18.64 40.69 -7.58
N LEU A 7 -19.04 39.70 -8.36
CA LEU A 7 -20.36 39.69 -9.02
C LEU A 7 -21.51 39.61 -8.02
N GLY A 8 -21.36 38.84 -6.94
CA GLY A 8 -22.33 38.78 -5.85
C GLY A 8 -22.59 40.13 -5.19
N GLN A 9 -21.54 40.92 -4.99
CA GLN A 9 -21.63 42.28 -4.44
C GLN A 9 -22.36 43.25 -5.38
N LEU A 10 -22.21 43.08 -6.70
CA LEU A 10 -22.87 43.92 -7.70
C LEU A 10 -24.35 43.58 -7.91
N VAL A 11 -24.75 42.31 -7.72
CA VAL A 11 -26.09 41.81 -8.05
C VAL A 11 -26.91 41.40 -6.80
N THR A 12 -26.41 41.66 -5.58
CA THR A 12 -27.04 41.25 -4.31
C THR A 12 -27.34 39.74 -4.23
N LEU A 13 -26.43 38.92 -4.74
CA LEU A 13 -26.60 37.47 -4.83
C LEU A 13 -25.82 36.76 -3.69
N ASP A 14 -26.45 35.78 -3.03
CA ASP A 14 -25.78 34.96 -2.00
C ASP A 14 -24.79 33.99 -2.65
N THR A 15 -23.59 34.52 -2.92
CA THR A 15 -22.47 33.75 -3.46
C THR A 15 -22.01 32.65 -2.51
N GLY A 16 -22.18 32.80 -1.20
CA GLY A 16 -21.79 31.79 -0.22
C GLY A 16 -22.61 30.51 -0.41
N ARG A 17 -23.94 30.64 -0.56
CA ARG A 17 -24.81 29.49 -0.82
C ARG A 17 -24.53 28.85 -2.19
N LEU A 18 -24.31 29.66 -3.22
CA LEU A 18 -23.99 29.16 -4.56
C LEU A 18 -22.69 28.34 -4.55
N LEU A 19 -21.62 28.88 -3.97
CA LEU A 19 -20.32 28.23 -3.91
C LEU A 19 -20.37 26.94 -3.09
N ARG A 20 -21.05 26.95 -1.93
CA ARG A 20 -21.26 25.73 -1.13
C ARG A 20 -21.99 24.65 -1.92
N ALA A 21 -23.06 25.00 -2.63
CA ALA A 21 -23.83 24.03 -3.40
C ALA A 21 -23.00 23.41 -4.53
N VAL A 22 -22.28 24.23 -5.30
CA VAL A 22 -21.45 23.75 -6.42
C VAL A 22 -20.26 22.93 -5.93
N LEU A 23 -19.51 23.42 -4.93
CA LEU A 23 -18.33 22.70 -4.44
C LEU A 23 -18.68 21.40 -3.72
N LEU A 24 -19.73 21.40 -2.90
CA LEU A 24 -20.20 20.18 -2.24
C LEU A 24 -20.70 19.13 -3.24
N GLN A 25 -21.26 19.58 -4.36
CA GLN A 25 -21.63 18.68 -5.44
C GLN A 25 -20.40 18.08 -6.14
N GLN A 26 -19.34 18.87 -6.34
CA GLN A 26 -18.10 18.38 -6.94
C GLN A 26 -17.33 17.37 -6.07
N SER A 27 -17.62 17.31 -4.75
CA SER A 27 -17.09 16.30 -3.84
C SER A 27 -17.81 14.93 -3.93
N GLN A 28 -18.92 14.84 -4.66
CA GLN A 28 -19.66 13.59 -4.90
C GLN A 28 -19.22 12.97 -6.23
N PRO A 29 -19.38 11.67 -6.48
CA PRO A 29 -18.95 11.06 -7.75
C PRO A 29 -19.75 11.54 -8.97
N ARG A 30 -21.00 11.96 -8.78
CA ARG A 30 -21.87 12.49 -9.84
C ARG A 30 -22.54 13.77 -9.39
N ASP A 31 -22.75 14.69 -10.32
CA ASP A 31 -23.53 15.89 -10.08
C ASP A 31 -25.05 15.63 -10.18
N ALA A 32 -25.87 16.67 -9.99
CA ALA A 32 -27.33 16.58 -10.05
C ALA A 32 -27.87 16.27 -11.44
N SER A 33 -27.05 16.45 -12.48
CA SER A 33 -27.37 16.06 -13.86
C SER A 33 -26.85 14.67 -14.22
N GLY A 34 -26.22 13.97 -13.26
CA GLY A 34 -25.64 12.64 -13.43
C GLY A 34 -24.28 12.63 -14.11
N GLN A 35 -23.66 13.79 -14.37
CA GLN A 35 -22.35 13.91 -15.00
C GLN A 35 -21.22 13.62 -14.01
N PRO A 36 -20.06 13.11 -14.48
CA PRO A 36 -18.90 12.91 -13.63
C PRO A 36 -18.37 14.24 -13.11
N THR A 37 -18.05 14.28 -11.83
CA THR A 37 -17.48 15.45 -11.16
C THR A 37 -15.95 15.39 -11.16
N LEU A 38 -15.31 16.43 -10.62
CA LEU A 38 -13.87 16.43 -10.35
C LEU A 38 -13.45 15.22 -9.50
N THR A 39 -14.25 14.83 -8.50
CA THR A 39 -13.98 13.63 -7.69
C THR A 39 -13.85 12.38 -8.54
N ALA A 40 -14.80 12.13 -9.46
CA ALA A 40 -14.76 10.95 -10.31
C ALA A 40 -13.61 11.02 -11.33
N ILE A 41 -13.37 12.19 -11.93
CA ILE A 41 -12.33 12.39 -12.94
C ILE A 41 -10.93 12.16 -12.36
N TYR A 42 -10.62 12.77 -11.20
CA TYR A 42 -9.32 12.56 -10.56
C TYR A 42 -9.15 11.14 -10.05
N THR A 43 -10.21 10.53 -9.49
CA THR A 43 -10.15 9.12 -9.05
C THR A 43 -9.79 8.19 -10.20
N ASP A 44 -10.46 8.35 -11.34
CA ASP A 44 -10.19 7.56 -12.55
C ASP A 44 -8.76 7.80 -13.06
N TRP A 45 -8.32 9.05 -13.13
CA TRP A 45 -6.97 9.40 -13.59
C TRP A 45 -5.87 8.82 -12.69
N TYR A 46 -5.99 8.90 -11.37
CA TYR A 46 -4.99 8.34 -10.46
C TYR A 46 -4.89 6.81 -10.58
N LEU A 47 -6.01 6.13 -10.79
CA LEU A 47 -6.06 4.67 -10.96
C LEU A 47 -5.51 4.23 -12.32
N GLU A 48 -6.07 4.78 -13.41
CA GLU A 48 -5.80 4.32 -14.77
C GLU A 48 -4.57 4.95 -15.42
N ALA A 49 -4.13 6.13 -14.95
CA ALA A 49 -2.91 6.77 -15.45
C ALA A 49 -1.75 6.58 -14.47
N LEU A 50 -1.82 7.12 -13.24
CA LEU A 50 -0.66 7.13 -12.33
C LEU A 50 -0.30 5.74 -11.80
N LEU A 51 -1.25 5.08 -11.12
CA LEU A 51 -1.00 3.78 -10.46
C LEU A 51 -0.82 2.66 -11.48
N ARG A 52 -1.48 2.74 -12.63
CA ARG A 52 -1.23 1.83 -13.75
C ARG A 52 0.22 1.90 -14.24
N GLN A 53 0.80 3.10 -14.34
CA GLN A 53 2.21 3.27 -14.72
C GLN A 53 3.18 2.89 -13.60
N ALA A 54 2.76 2.97 -12.33
CA ALA A 54 3.53 2.41 -11.22
C ALA A 54 3.64 0.88 -11.36
N SER A 55 2.52 0.21 -11.67
CA SER A 55 2.49 -1.25 -11.83
C SER A 55 3.34 -1.78 -13.00
N THR A 56 3.62 -0.96 -14.02
CA THR A 56 4.50 -1.29 -15.15
C THR A 56 5.99 -0.97 -14.86
N GLY A 57 6.28 -0.33 -13.71
CA GLY A 57 7.60 0.13 -13.33
C GLY A 57 8.08 1.38 -14.09
N ALA A 58 7.16 2.13 -14.72
CA ALA A 58 7.46 3.41 -15.34
C ALA A 58 7.42 4.57 -14.33
N VAL A 59 6.74 4.38 -13.21
CA VAL A 59 6.65 5.33 -12.10
C VAL A 59 7.10 4.64 -10.82
N LEU A 60 7.93 5.32 -10.02
CA LEU A 60 8.46 4.82 -8.76
C LEU A 60 7.99 5.67 -7.60
N LEU A 61 7.74 5.07 -6.45
CA LEU A 61 7.58 5.81 -5.21
C LEU A 61 8.97 6.18 -4.67
N SER A 62 9.16 7.45 -4.34
CA SER A 62 10.34 7.94 -3.63
C SER A 62 9.93 8.41 -2.24
N PRO A 63 10.11 7.58 -1.19
CA PRO A 63 9.90 7.99 0.19
C PRO A 63 10.69 9.25 0.56
N ALA A 64 11.92 9.40 0.03
CA ALA A 64 12.75 10.57 0.26
C ALA A 64 12.12 11.89 -0.24
N LEU A 65 11.40 11.85 -1.38
CA LEU A 65 10.70 13.00 -1.94
C LEU A 65 9.22 13.08 -1.53
N GLN A 66 8.71 12.06 -0.84
CA GLN A 66 7.30 11.89 -0.51
C GLN A 66 6.37 12.04 -1.74
N ALA A 67 6.81 11.49 -2.89
CA ALA A 67 6.10 11.60 -4.16
C ALA A 67 6.36 10.39 -5.06
N PHE A 68 5.48 10.16 -6.04
CA PHE A 68 5.77 9.29 -7.16
C PHE A 68 6.56 10.05 -8.23
N VAL A 69 7.58 9.41 -8.80
CA VAL A 69 8.51 9.99 -9.78
C VAL A 69 8.56 9.14 -11.04
N THR A 70 8.53 9.81 -12.20
CA THR A 70 8.62 9.15 -13.50
C THR A 70 10.06 8.69 -13.75
N VAL A 71 10.23 7.44 -14.18
CA VAL A 71 11.53 6.91 -14.60
C VAL A 71 11.80 7.34 -16.03
N PRO A 72 12.95 7.98 -16.32
CA PRO A 72 13.31 8.33 -17.69
C PRO A 72 13.56 7.05 -18.50
N ARG A 73 12.64 6.72 -19.41
CA ARG A 73 12.71 5.60 -20.37
C ARG A 73 12.44 6.11 -21.80
N GLU A 74 12.60 5.27 -22.82
CA GLU A 74 12.29 5.66 -24.22
C GLU A 74 10.79 5.91 -24.41
N GLU A 75 9.92 5.12 -23.77
CA GLU A 75 8.47 5.30 -23.73
C GLU A 75 8.04 5.95 -22.41
N GLN A 76 8.21 7.28 -22.30
CA GLN A 76 7.80 8.00 -21.10
C GLN A 76 6.27 8.18 -21.06
N PRO A 77 5.65 8.12 -19.87
CA PRO A 77 4.28 8.59 -19.73
C PRO A 77 4.21 10.07 -20.13
N PRO A 78 3.08 10.54 -20.68
CA PRO A 78 2.92 11.91 -21.15
C PRO A 78 2.81 12.96 -20.01
N PHE A 79 3.17 12.58 -18.78
CA PHE A 79 3.10 13.40 -17.58
C PHE A 79 4.26 13.08 -16.62
N SER A 80 4.62 14.07 -15.82
CA SER A 80 5.57 13.90 -14.70
C SER A 80 4.79 13.48 -13.46
N ALA A 81 5.00 12.27 -12.94
CA ALA A 81 4.26 11.78 -11.77
C ALA A 81 4.43 12.68 -10.53
N ALA A 82 5.57 13.36 -10.41
CA ALA A 82 5.87 14.23 -9.26
C ALA A 82 4.96 15.46 -9.24
N GLU A 83 4.59 15.98 -10.42
CA GLU A 83 3.70 17.15 -10.56
C GLU A 83 2.24 16.85 -10.23
N PHE A 84 1.91 15.60 -9.88
CA PHE A 84 0.56 15.19 -9.50
C PHE A 84 0.51 14.40 -8.19
N SER A 85 1.64 14.16 -7.53
CA SER A 85 1.67 13.27 -6.37
C SER A 85 2.54 13.74 -5.22
N ASP A 86 3.20 14.90 -5.34
CA ASP A 86 3.91 15.46 -4.20
C ASP A 86 2.94 15.87 -3.06
N VAL A 87 3.53 16.25 -1.93
CA VAL A 87 2.76 16.65 -0.74
C VAL A 87 1.84 17.85 -1.05
N SER A 88 2.26 18.77 -1.92
CA SER A 88 1.49 19.96 -2.28
C SER A 88 0.24 19.58 -3.09
N GLU A 89 0.40 18.68 -4.06
CA GLU A 89 -0.67 18.18 -4.92
C GLU A 89 -1.67 17.32 -4.15
N MET A 90 -1.21 16.49 -3.20
CA MET A 90 -2.12 15.74 -2.33
C MET A 90 -2.97 16.66 -1.44
N ARG A 91 -2.40 17.77 -0.94
CA ARG A 91 -3.16 18.80 -0.22
C ARG A 91 -4.14 19.51 -1.15
N ALA A 92 -3.71 19.92 -2.35
CA ALA A 92 -4.56 20.60 -3.31
C ALA A 92 -5.74 19.72 -3.75
N LEU A 93 -5.50 18.42 -3.95
CA LEU A 93 -6.54 17.43 -4.20
C LEU A 93 -7.54 17.38 -3.04
N ALA A 94 -7.04 17.27 -1.80
CA ALA A 94 -7.88 17.25 -0.61
C ALA A 94 -8.68 18.53 -0.40
N GLU A 95 -8.13 19.71 -0.70
CA GLU A 95 -8.88 20.99 -0.71
C GLU A 95 -10.01 20.98 -1.74
N LEU A 96 -9.76 20.38 -2.92
CA LEU A 96 -10.68 20.39 -4.03
C LEU A 96 -11.85 19.43 -3.85
N ILE A 97 -11.57 18.19 -3.45
CA ILE A 97 -12.59 17.12 -3.37
C ILE A 97 -13.07 16.86 -1.93
N GLY A 98 -12.37 17.39 -0.92
CA GLY A 98 -12.74 17.31 0.48
C GLY A 98 -12.83 15.88 1.04
N PRO A 99 -13.30 15.72 2.29
CA PRO A 99 -13.41 14.40 2.93
C PRO A 99 -14.30 13.42 2.16
N TYR A 100 -15.38 13.89 1.54
CA TYR A 100 -16.29 13.04 0.75
C TYR A 100 -15.60 12.47 -0.49
N GLY A 101 -14.92 13.32 -1.26
CA GLY A 101 -14.22 12.87 -2.46
C GLY A 101 -13.00 12.03 -2.13
N MET A 102 -12.28 12.37 -1.06
CA MET A 102 -11.16 11.57 -0.56
C MET A 102 -11.62 10.20 -0.06
N LYS A 103 -12.79 10.11 0.61
CA LYS A 103 -13.41 8.83 0.98
C LYS A 103 -13.74 7.99 -0.27
N PHE A 104 -14.33 8.60 -1.29
CA PHE A 104 -14.64 7.92 -2.55
C PHE A 104 -13.38 7.41 -3.26
N LEU A 105 -12.32 8.23 -3.37
CA LEU A 105 -11.02 7.82 -3.89
C LEU A 105 -10.47 6.62 -3.11
N SER A 106 -10.49 6.74 -1.78
CA SER A 106 -10.11 5.70 -0.83
C SER A 106 -10.83 4.37 -1.08
N GLU A 107 -12.15 4.39 -1.25
CA GLU A 107 -12.98 3.19 -1.47
C GLU A 107 -12.63 2.51 -2.79
N ASN A 108 -12.40 3.28 -3.87
CA ASN A 108 -11.99 2.72 -5.16
C ASN A 108 -10.59 2.08 -5.08
N LEU A 109 -9.63 2.73 -4.40
CA LEU A 109 -8.31 2.14 -4.14
C LEU A 109 -8.43 0.81 -3.39
N MET A 110 -9.26 0.76 -2.33
CA MET A 110 -9.47 -0.46 -1.55
C MET A 110 -10.17 -1.57 -2.35
N TRP A 111 -11.07 -1.20 -3.28
CA TRP A 111 -11.67 -2.16 -4.19
C TRP A 111 -10.61 -2.84 -5.07
N HIS A 112 -9.67 -2.08 -5.65
CA HIS A 112 -8.57 -2.65 -6.43
C HIS A 112 -7.65 -3.53 -5.57
N VAL A 113 -7.35 -3.12 -4.33
CA VAL A 113 -6.59 -3.97 -3.38
C VAL A 113 -7.34 -5.27 -3.09
N GLY A 114 -8.65 -5.20 -2.82
CA GLY A 114 -9.50 -6.37 -2.59
C GLY A 114 -9.45 -7.35 -3.75
N SER A 115 -9.58 -6.85 -4.98
CA SER A 115 -9.45 -7.65 -6.20
C SER A 115 -8.09 -8.36 -6.30
N GLN A 116 -6.98 -7.65 -6.02
CA GLN A 116 -5.65 -8.26 -6.02
C GLN A 116 -5.49 -9.33 -4.94
N VAL A 117 -6.05 -9.11 -3.74
CA VAL A 117 -6.01 -10.10 -2.65
C VAL A 117 -6.82 -11.35 -2.99
N THR A 118 -7.99 -11.21 -3.64
CA THR A 118 -8.77 -12.37 -4.11
C THR A 118 -7.97 -13.23 -5.08
N GLU A 119 -7.31 -12.61 -6.06
CA GLU A 119 -6.43 -13.31 -7.01
C GLU A 119 -5.27 -14.02 -6.30
N LEU A 120 -4.67 -13.37 -5.29
CA LEU A 120 -3.61 -13.96 -4.46
C LEU A 120 -4.11 -15.17 -3.67
N LYS A 121 -5.32 -15.11 -3.10
CA LYS A 121 -5.94 -16.23 -2.38
C LYS A 121 -6.16 -17.44 -3.28
N VAL A 122 -6.56 -17.24 -4.54
CA VAL A 122 -6.69 -18.32 -5.53
C VAL A 122 -5.34 -19.01 -5.77
N GLN A 123 -4.26 -18.23 -5.93
CA GLN A 123 -2.91 -18.77 -6.13
C GLN A 123 -2.39 -19.51 -4.89
N GLY A 124 -2.66 -18.99 -3.68
CA GLY A 124 -2.33 -19.64 -2.41
C GLY A 124 -3.06 -20.98 -2.23
N ALA A 125 -4.33 -21.05 -2.66
CA ALA A 125 -5.09 -22.31 -2.66
C ALA A 125 -4.56 -23.32 -3.68
N LEU A 126 -4.19 -22.88 -4.90
CA LEU A 126 -3.62 -23.77 -5.93
C LEU A 126 -2.28 -24.39 -5.51
N GLY A 127 -1.46 -23.67 -4.74
CA GLY A 127 -0.21 -24.20 -4.16
C GLY A 127 -0.41 -25.40 -3.23
N THR A 128 -1.63 -25.60 -2.69
CA THR A 128 -1.99 -26.79 -1.90
C THR A 128 -2.47 -27.97 -2.74
N GLY A 129 -3.05 -27.72 -3.92
CA GLY A 129 -3.63 -28.74 -4.80
C GLY A 129 -2.60 -29.54 -5.62
N ASP A 130 -1.42 -28.99 -5.87
CA ASP A 130 -0.39 -29.62 -6.73
C ASP A 130 0.58 -30.57 -5.98
N ARG A 131 0.36 -30.81 -4.69
CA ARG A 131 1.05 -31.92 -4.00
C ARG A 131 0.41 -33.28 -4.29
N GLY A 132 -0.68 -33.36 -5.07
CA GLY A 132 -1.48 -34.58 -5.21
C GLY A 132 -1.91 -35.01 -6.61
N ARG A 133 -1.74 -34.23 -7.69
CA ARG A 133 -2.26 -34.64 -9.01
C ARG A 133 -1.39 -34.15 -10.17
N GLY A 134 -0.42 -34.99 -10.54
CA GLY A 134 0.23 -34.86 -11.84
C GLY A 134 -0.77 -35.10 -12.97
N GLN A 135 -0.89 -34.12 -13.88
CA GLN A 135 -0.80 -34.31 -15.33
C GLN A 135 -1.00 -32.97 -16.06
N GLY A 136 -0.03 -32.63 -16.92
CA GLY A 136 -0.29 -31.79 -18.09
C GLY A 136 0.25 -30.36 -18.09
N SER A 137 1.58 -30.17 -18.08
CA SER A 137 2.28 -29.13 -18.85
C SER A 137 3.79 -29.32 -18.70
N ALA A 138 4.55 -29.17 -19.79
CA ALA A 138 5.99 -29.46 -19.89
C ALA A 138 6.87 -28.36 -19.24
N LEU A 139 6.53 -27.91 -18.03
CA LEU A 139 7.33 -27.03 -17.21
C LEU A 139 7.72 -27.78 -15.93
N SER A 140 8.99 -27.74 -15.54
CA SER A 140 9.42 -28.41 -14.30
C SER A 140 8.62 -27.90 -13.09
N PRO A 141 8.26 -28.75 -12.11
CA PRO A 141 7.49 -28.32 -10.93
C PRO A 141 8.11 -27.13 -10.19
N ARG A 142 9.44 -26.99 -10.23
CA ARG A 142 10.19 -25.84 -9.70
C ARG A 142 9.99 -24.56 -10.50
N ALA A 143 9.85 -24.64 -11.82
CA ALA A 143 9.59 -23.47 -12.67
C ALA A 143 8.16 -22.95 -12.46
N VAL A 144 7.17 -23.85 -12.31
CA VAL A 144 5.78 -23.47 -12.01
C VAL A 144 5.67 -22.81 -10.63
N ALA A 145 6.34 -23.38 -9.62
CA ALA A 145 6.39 -22.78 -8.27
C ALA A 145 7.06 -21.39 -8.27
N ARG A 146 8.12 -21.19 -9.05
CA ARG A 146 8.81 -19.88 -9.18
C ARG A 146 7.96 -18.85 -9.93
N LEU A 147 7.32 -19.23 -11.03
CA LEU A 147 6.42 -18.34 -11.77
C LEU A 147 5.21 -17.90 -10.93
N SER A 148 4.72 -18.78 -10.06
CA SER A 148 3.68 -18.44 -9.07
C SER A 148 4.19 -17.44 -8.03
N ALA A 149 5.41 -17.64 -7.51
CA ALA A 149 6.02 -16.76 -6.51
C ALA A 149 6.30 -15.35 -7.04
N ASP A 150 6.83 -15.21 -8.26
CA ASP A 150 7.08 -13.92 -8.90
C ASP A 150 5.77 -13.13 -9.08
N ASN A 151 4.68 -13.83 -9.45
CA ASN A 151 3.36 -13.20 -9.57
C ASN A 151 2.82 -12.74 -8.22
N VAL A 152 3.00 -13.53 -7.15
CA VAL A 152 2.56 -13.12 -5.81
C VAL A 152 3.31 -11.88 -5.34
N LEU A 153 4.63 -11.85 -5.49
CA LEU A 153 5.44 -10.70 -5.08
C LEU A 153 5.11 -9.44 -5.89
N LYS A 154 4.88 -9.58 -7.21
CA LYS A 154 4.43 -8.46 -8.06
C LYS A 154 3.09 -7.92 -7.62
N ARG A 155 2.07 -8.78 -7.44
CA ARG A 155 0.75 -8.36 -6.96
C ARG A 155 0.81 -7.73 -5.57
N MET A 156 1.64 -8.28 -4.68
CA MET A 156 1.84 -7.71 -3.36
C MET A 156 2.51 -6.33 -3.42
N THR A 157 3.43 -6.13 -4.36
CA THR A 157 4.06 -4.82 -4.62
C THR A 157 3.04 -3.82 -5.15
N ILE A 158 2.18 -4.20 -6.10
CA ILE A 158 1.08 -3.36 -6.62
C ILE A 158 0.12 -2.96 -5.51
N ILE A 159 -0.27 -3.90 -4.63
CA ILE A 159 -1.07 -3.58 -3.45
C ILE A 159 -0.35 -2.54 -2.58
N GLY A 160 0.95 -2.73 -2.35
CA GLY A 160 1.77 -1.77 -1.62
C GLY A 160 1.80 -0.37 -2.25
N GLU A 161 1.91 -0.27 -3.58
CA GLU A 161 1.89 1.00 -4.32
C GLU A 161 0.56 1.73 -4.10
N ILE A 162 -0.57 1.02 -4.22
CA ILE A 162 -1.91 1.56 -3.99
C ILE A 162 -2.07 2.05 -2.54
N LEU A 163 -1.63 1.26 -1.57
CA LEU A 163 -1.70 1.61 -0.15
C LEU A 163 -0.77 2.79 0.19
N SER A 164 0.36 2.90 -0.47
CA SER A 164 1.30 4.01 -0.26
C SER A 164 0.74 5.32 -0.83
N PHE A 165 0.14 5.27 -2.03
CA PHE A 165 -0.58 6.40 -2.60
C PHE A 165 -1.74 6.84 -1.70
N ARG A 166 -2.52 5.89 -1.18
CA ARG A 166 -3.58 6.16 -0.19
C ARG A 166 -3.02 6.88 1.04
N ALA A 167 -1.90 6.41 1.60
CA ALA A 167 -1.30 7.02 2.78
C ALA A 167 -0.90 8.48 2.52
N MET A 168 -0.33 8.78 1.36
CA MET A 168 -0.02 10.15 0.93
C MET A 168 -1.28 11.02 0.79
N ALA A 169 -2.33 10.47 0.17
CA ALA A 169 -3.62 11.15 0.03
C ALA A 169 -4.26 11.45 1.40
N GLN A 170 -4.23 10.49 2.33
CA GLN A 170 -4.75 10.66 3.69
C GLN A 170 -3.94 11.69 4.49
N GLN A 171 -2.61 11.72 4.32
CA GLN A 171 -1.77 12.75 4.93
C GLN A 171 -2.13 14.16 4.41
N GLY A 172 -2.32 14.30 3.09
CA GLY A 172 -2.81 15.54 2.49
C GLY A 172 -4.17 15.97 3.07
N LEU A 173 -5.11 15.03 3.21
CA LEU A 173 -6.41 15.28 3.84
C LEU A 173 -6.29 15.74 5.29
N ARG A 174 -5.47 15.05 6.09
CA ARG A 174 -5.27 15.38 7.50
C ARG A 174 -4.82 16.81 7.67
N GLU A 175 -3.83 17.24 6.89
CA GLU A 175 -3.27 18.58 7.00
C GLU A 175 -4.28 19.68 6.59
N VAL A 176 -5.02 19.45 5.51
CA VAL A 176 -6.12 20.34 5.10
C VAL A 176 -7.20 20.40 6.18
N PHE A 177 -7.58 19.26 6.75
CA PHE A 177 -8.63 19.19 7.76
C PHE A 177 -8.21 19.81 9.10
N SER A 178 -6.94 19.66 9.50
CA SER A 178 -6.36 20.36 10.67
C SER A 178 -6.34 21.88 10.50
N GLN A 179 -6.14 22.37 9.27
CA GLN A 179 -6.17 23.81 9.00
C GLN A 179 -7.60 24.37 8.95
N HIS A 180 -8.53 23.68 8.29
CA HIS A 180 -9.89 24.17 8.10
C HIS A 180 -10.83 23.89 9.29
N CYS A 181 -10.63 22.78 10.00
CA CYS A 181 -11.52 22.26 11.04
C CYS A 181 -10.78 21.87 12.34
N PRO A 182 -9.92 22.74 12.92
CA PRO A 182 -9.09 22.38 14.08
C PRO A 182 -9.91 21.94 15.31
N PHE A 183 -11.10 22.53 15.50
CA PHE A 183 -12.00 22.18 16.62
C PHE A 183 -12.65 20.79 16.50
N LEU A 184 -12.69 20.22 15.30
CA LEU A 184 -13.14 18.83 15.08
C LEU A 184 -11.97 17.85 15.19
N MET A 185 -10.77 18.24 14.75
CA MET A 185 -9.61 17.36 14.76
C MET A 185 -9.20 16.92 16.17
N GLY A 186 -9.08 17.85 17.13
CA GLY A 186 -8.64 17.52 18.48
C GLY A 186 -9.48 16.42 19.15
N PRO A 187 -10.83 16.50 19.14
CA PRO A 187 -11.68 15.43 19.65
C PRO A 187 -11.57 14.10 18.87
N ILE A 188 -11.38 14.13 17.55
CA ILE A 188 -11.25 12.91 16.74
C ILE A 188 -9.92 12.20 17.05
N GLU A 189 -8.82 12.96 17.15
CA GLU A 189 -7.51 12.44 17.56
C GLU A 189 -7.59 11.84 18.98
N GLY A 190 -8.21 12.56 19.92
CA GLY A 190 -8.39 12.06 21.29
C GLY A 190 -9.27 10.82 21.38
N LEU A 191 -10.23 10.63 20.47
CA LEU A 191 -11.04 9.40 20.43
C LEU A 191 -10.24 8.20 19.93
N ALA A 192 -9.34 8.41 18.95
CA ALA A 192 -8.45 7.37 18.46
C ALA A 192 -7.46 6.91 19.53
N ASP A 193 -6.98 7.82 20.38
CA ASP A 193 -6.07 7.50 21.50
C ASP A 193 -6.72 6.67 22.62
N VAL A 194 -8.06 6.67 22.72
CA VAL A 194 -8.82 5.90 23.72
C VAL A 194 -8.98 4.43 23.31
N VAL A 195 -8.63 4.07 22.07
CA VAL A 195 -8.76 2.70 21.58
C VAL A 195 -7.83 1.78 22.36
N THR A 196 -8.42 0.93 23.21
CA THR A 196 -7.72 -0.12 23.94
C THR A 196 -8.08 -1.50 23.38
N PRO A 197 -7.21 -2.52 23.56
CA PRO A 197 -7.47 -3.89 23.07
C PRO A 197 -8.75 -4.55 23.61
N ASP A 198 -9.29 -4.03 24.71
CA ASP A 198 -10.48 -4.54 25.39
C ASP A 198 -11.81 -4.10 24.75
N ILE A 199 -11.78 -3.14 23.83
CA ILE A 199 -12.96 -2.63 23.13
C ILE A 199 -13.40 -3.63 22.06
N ASP A 200 -14.71 -3.76 21.82
CA ASP A 200 -15.23 -4.60 20.74
C ASP A 200 -14.65 -4.18 19.38
N ILE A 201 -14.37 -5.17 18.52
CA ILE A 201 -13.77 -4.92 17.20
C ILE A 201 -14.66 -4.02 16.34
N LYS A 202 -15.99 -4.13 16.44
CA LYS A 202 -16.91 -3.28 15.67
C LYS A 202 -16.87 -1.83 16.11
N ASP A 203 -16.81 -1.62 17.42
CA ASP A 203 -16.70 -0.27 18.00
C ASP A 203 -15.35 0.36 17.62
N THR A 204 -14.27 -0.43 17.69
CA THR A 204 -12.92 -0.04 17.25
C THR A 204 -12.92 0.37 15.76
N LEU A 205 -13.50 -0.44 14.89
CA LEU A 205 -13.60 -0.14 13.45
C LEU A 205 -14.45 1.10 13.16
N SER A 206 -15.48 1.37 13.97
CA SER A 206 -16.32 2.58 13.84
C SER A 206 -15.54 3.85 14.22
N ILE A 207 -14.72 3.77 15.27
CA ILE A 207 -13.81 4.87 15.66
C ILE A 207 -12.77 5.09 14.56
N PHE A 208 -12.16 4.02 14.03
CA PHE A 208 -11.21 4.12 12.93
C PHE A 208 -11.85 4.62 11.63
N GLU A 209 -13.13 4.34 11.36
CA GLU A 209 -13.83 4.91 10.20
C GLU A 209 -13.91 6.44 10.31
N LEU A 210 -14.25 6.95 11.51
CA LEU A 210 -14.25 8.39 11.75
C LEU A 210 -12.85 9.00 11.65
N ALA A 211 -11.85 8.36 12.26
CA ALA A 211 -10.47 8.83 12.26
C ALA A 211 -9.88 8.87 10.83
N SER A 212 -10.06 7.79 10.06
CA SER A 212 -9.61 7.71 8.67
C SER A 212 -10.35 8.69 7.74
N ALA A 213 -11.62 9.00 8.01
CA ALA A 213 -12.35 10.05 7.28
C ALA A 213 -11.77 11.46 7.52
N ALA A 214 -11.00 11.64 8.60
CA ALA A 214 -10.28 12.87 8.93
C ALA A 214 -8.79 12.81 8.54
N GLY A 215 -8.33 11.76 7.84
CA GLY A 215 -6.93 11.59 7.45
C GLY A 215 -6.01 11.04 8.55
N ILE A 216 -6.55 10.62 9.70
CA ILE A 216 -5.73 10.09 10.79
C ILE A 216 -5.33 8.65 10.48
N PRO A 217 -4.04 8.30 10.53
CA PRO A 217 -3.58 6.94 10.30
C PRO A 217 -4.10 6.02 11.40
N CYS A 218 -4.64 4.87 11.00
CA CYS A 218 -5.18 3.85 11.90
C CYS A 218 -4.31 2.59 11.82
N GLU A 219 -4.16 1.87 12.94
CA GLU A 219 -3.43 0.59 12.97
C GLU A 219 -4.07 -0.47 12.09
N VAL A 220 -5.41 -0.45 12.02
CA VAL A 220 -6.21 -1.28 11.13
C VAL A 220 -7.04 -0.38 10.24
N ASP A 221 -6.91 -0.52 8.92
CA ASP A 221 -7.67 0.28 7.97
C ASP A 221 -9.11 -0.26 7.82
N PRO A 222 -10.14 0.49 8.23
CA PRO A 222 -11.53 0.04 8.18
C PRO A 222 -12.05 -0.13 6.74
N ALA A 223 -11.59 0.70 5.80
CA ALA A 223 -12.00 0.60 4.40
C ALA A 223 -11.41 -0.66 3.75
N LEU A 224 -10.16 -1.01 4.12
CA LEU A 224 -9.55 -2.27 3.68
C LEU A 224 -10.25 -3.48 4.29
N VAL A 225 -10.58 -3.44 5.59
CA VAL A 225 -11.35 -4.52 6.26
C VAL A 225 -12.69 -4.73 5.55
N THR A 226 -13.44 -3.67 5.27
CA THR A 226 -14.71 -3.76 4.54
C THR A 226 -14.53 -4.31 3.13
N ALA A 227 -13.50 -3.84 2.40
CA ALA A 227 -13.20 -4.36 1.06
C ALA A 227 -12.88 -5.86 1.08
N LEU A 228 -12.03 -6.32 2.00
CA LEU A 228 -11.65 -7.74 2.11
C LEU A 228 -12.80 -8.61 2.62
N ALA A 229 -13.66 -8.09 3.49
CA ALA A 229 -14.87 -8.78 3.94
C ALA A 229 -15.89 -8.97 2.80
N GLY A 230 -15.99 -7.99 1.88
CA GLY A 230 -16.86 -8.07 0.70
C GLY A 230 -16.34 -9.02 -0.40
N HIS A 231 -15.04 -9.26 -0.45
CA HIS A 231 -14.38 -10.10 -1.47
C HIS A 231 -14.18 -11.57 -1.04
N ARG A 232 -15.01 -12.07 -0.10
CA ARG A 232 -14.97 -13.48 0.32
C ARG A 232 -15.36 -14.39 -0.84
N THR A 233 -14.61 -15.46 -1.04
CA THR A 233 -14.90 -16.47 -2.06
C THR A 233 -16.25 -17.13 -1.76
N GLU A 234 -17.22 -17.00 -2.68
CA GLU A 234 -18.54 -17.58 -2.51
C GLU A 234 -18.45 -19.10 -2.30
N GLY A 235 -18.95 -19.58 -1.16
CA GLY A 235 -19.03 -21.02 -0.82
C GLY A 235 -17.88 -21.60 0.00
N SER A 236 -16.81 -20.84 0.33
CA SER A 236 -15.76 -21.33 1.24
C SER A 236 -16.16 -21.22 2.70
N SER A 237 -15.82 -22.21 3.53
CA SER A 237 -16.02 -22.12 4.98
C SER A 237 -15.13 -21.02 5.60
N PRO A 238 -15.54 -20.39 6.72
CA PRO A 238 -14.72 -19.36 7.37
C PRO A 238 -13.36 -19.89 7.84
N GLU A 239 -13.27 -21.18 8.17
CA GLU A 239 -12.01 -21.82 8.56
C GLU A 239 -11.07 -22.02 7.37
N GLU A 240 -11.59 -22.34 6.18
CA GLU A 240 -10.80 -22.45 4.96
C GLU A 240 -10.28 -21.08 4.50
N ASP A 241 -11.12 -20.04 4.52
CA ASP A 241 -10.69 -18.69 4.15
C ASP A 241 -9.61 -18.15 5.11
N TYR A 242 -9.72 -18.47 6.40
CA TYR A 242 -8.67 -18.21 7.38
C TYR A 242 -7.36 -18.94 7.03
N LYS A 243 -7.42 -20.26 6.74
CA LYS A 243 -6.25 -21.04 6.33
C LYS A 243 -5.57 -20.47 5.09
N VAL A 244 -6.34 -20.08 4.07
CA VAL A 244 -5.81 -19.44 2.86
C VAL A 244 -5.14 -18.10 3.20
N SER A 245 -5.71 -17.33 4.12
CA SER A 245 -5.13 -16.07 4.58
C SER A 245 -3.78 -16.27 5.30
N CYS A 246 -3.65 -17.31 6.14
CA CYS A 246 -2.35 -17.66 6.74
C CYS A 246 -1.33 -18.13 5.69
N LEU A 247 -1.77 -18.98 4.76
CA LEU A 247 -0.91 -19.49 3.68
C LEU A 247 -0.40 -18.38 2.76
N LEU A 248 -1.19 -17.32 2.54
CA LEU A 248 -0.75 -16.15 1.78
C LEU A 248 0.50 -15.53 2.41
N LEU A 249 0.49 -15.29 3.73
CA LEU A 249 1.65 -14.73 4.43
C LEU A 249 2.86 -15.67 4.37
N VAL A 250 2.63 -16.97 4.60
CA VAL A 250 3.68 -17.98 4.45
C VAL A 250 4.29 -17.94 3.05
N PHE A 251 3.46 -17.86 2.01
CA PHE A 251 3.90 -17.84 0.62
C PHE A 251 4.70 -16.57 0.29
N VAL A 252 4.28 -15.40 0.78
CA VAL A 252 5.04 -14.15 0.64
C VAL A 252 6.40 -14.28 1.33
N ALA A 253 6.44 -14.76 2.59
CA ALA A 253 7.67 -14.88 3.38
C ALA A 253 8.73 -15.78 2.70
N VAL A 254 8.34 -16.96 2.22
CA VAL A 254 9.26 -17.89 1.55
C VAL A 254 9.65 -17.45 0.14
N SER A 255 8.92 -16.50 -0.44
CA SER A 255 9.20 -15.98 -1.78
C SER A 255 10.19 -14.82 -1.76
N LEU A 256 10.34 -14.09 -0.64
CA LEU A 256 11.27 -12.95 -0.54
C LEU A 256 12.70 -13.24 -1.04
N PRO A 257 13.32 -14.40 -0.75
CA PRO A 257 14.66 -14.71 -1.25
C PRO A 257 14.78 -14.73 -2.78
N LEU A 258 13.68 -14.97 -3.50
CA LEU A 258 13.69 -14.98 -4.97
C LEU A 258 13.99 -13.60 -5.56
N LEU A 259 13.65 -12.52 -4.82
CA LEU A 259 13.91 -11.14 -5.23
C LEU A 259 15.40 -10.83 -5.34
N ALA A 260 16.26 -11.58 -4.64
CA ALA A 260 17.71 -11.32 -4.67
C ALA A 260 18.34 -11.58 -6.05
N ALA A 261 17.65 -12.36 -6.91
CA ALA A 261 18.04 -12.60 -8.29
C ALA A 261 17.52 -11.53 -9.27
N ASP A 262 16.53 -10.73 -8.89
CA ASP A 262 15.94 -9.69 -9.75
C ASP A 262 16.92 -8.52 -9.90
N PRO A 263 17.39 -8.18 -11.11
CA PRO A 263 18.30 -7.05 -11.33
C PRO A 263 17.70 -5.69 -10.92
N ALA A 264 16.38 -5.54 -10.92
CA ALA A 264 15.70 -4.30 -10.56
C ALA A 264 15.43 -4.17 -9.04
N ALA A 265 15.70 -5.21 -8.26
CA ALA A 265 15.53 -5.22 -6.81
C ALA A 265 16.75 -4.62 -6.08
N VAL A 266 17.14 -3.41 -6.49
CA VAL A 266 18.25 -2.66 -5.89
C VAL A 266 17.69 -1.53 -5.04
N TYR A 267 18.14 -1.48 -3.79
CA TYR A 267 17.83 -0.37 -2.89
C TYR A 267 18.74 0.82 -3.20
N SER A 268 18.13 1.98 -3.45
CA SER A 268 18.78 3.26 -3.69
C SER A 268 18.59 4.18 -2.48
N PRO A 269 19.67 4.61 -1.80
CA PRO A 269 19.60 5.58 -0.71
C PRO A 269 19.03 6.94 -1.14
N GLU A 270 19.14 7.31 -2.42
CA GLU A 270 18.60 8.58 -2.93
C GLU A 270 17.07 8.57 -3.02
N LEU A 271 16.49 7.42 -3.36
CA LEU A 271 15.05 7.23 -3.34
C LEU A 271 14.53 6.93 -1.94
N ASP A 272 15.41 6.51 -1.03
CA ASP A 272 15.06 5.81 0.22
C ASP A 272 14.13 4.61 -0.06
N GLY A 273 14.44 3.87 -1.12
CA GLY A 273 13.54 2.86 -1.67
C GLY A 273 14.19 1.97 -2.73
N TYR A 274 13.38 1.21 -3.45
CA TYR A 274 13.84 0.26 -4.48
C TYR A 274 13.44 0.75 -5.87
N THR A 275 14.26 0.44 -6.87
CA THR A 275 14.03 0.80 -8.28
C THR A 275 12.86 0.07 -8.96
N ASN A 276 12.19 -0.82 -8.23
CA ASN A 276 11.00 -1.57 -8.66
C ASN A 276 9.88 -1.52 -7.60
N ASN A 277 9.86 -0.49 -6.73
CA ASN A 277 8.85 -0.29 -5.69
C ASN A 277 8.76 -1.39 -4.62
N LEU A 278 9.73 -2.29 -4.48
CA LEU A 278 9.68 -3.36 -3.48
C LEU A 278 9.56 -2.89 -2.03
N HIS A 279 9.96 -1.66 -1.70
CA HIS A 279 9.74 -1.08 -0.37
C HIS A 279 8.24 -0.96 -0.03
N CYS A 280 7.37 -0.79 -1.04
CA CYS A 280 5.93 -0.78 -0.87
C CYS A 280 5.38 -2.10 -0.34
N LEU A 281 6.08 -3.23 -0.56
CA LEU A 281 5.72 -4.53 -0.02
C LEU A 281 5.61 -4.52 1.51
N ALA A 282 6.41 -3.68 2.20
CA ALA A 282 6.33 -3.53 3.65
C ALA A 282 4.94 -3.08 4.11
N LYS A 283 4.42 -2.01 3.50
CA LYS A 283 3.07 -1.48 3.79
C LYS A 283 1.99 -2.48 3.42
N ALA A 284 2.21 -3.18 2.30
CA ALA A 284 1.31 -4.22 1.82
C ALA A 284 1.18 -5.38 2.82
N VAL A 285 2.30 -5.94 3.29
CA VAL A 285 2.30 -7.04 4.28
C VAL A 285 1.65 -6.60 5.58
N ALA A 286 2.01 -5.43 6.11
CA ALA A 286 1.49 -4.94 7.38
C ALA A 286 -0.03 -4.73 7.34
N GLN A 287 -0.53 -3.98 6.36
CA GLN A 287 -1.95 -3.62 6.30
C GLN A 287 -2.84 -4.76 5.83
N VAL A 288 -2.40 -5.59 4.88
CA VAL A 288 -3.18 -6.76 4.44
C VAL A 288 -3.26 -7.80 5.56
N ALA A 289 -2.19 -8.05 6.30
CA ALA A 289 -2.23 -8.93 7.47
C ALA A 289 -3.19 -8.39 8.54
N ALA A 290 -3.07 -7.11 8.88
CA ALA A 290 -3.96 -6.45 9.84
C ALA A 290 -5.43 -6.62 9.43
N ALA A 291 -5.77 -6.27 8.20
CA ALA A 291 -7.16 -6.35 7.72
C ALA A 291 -7.67 -7.80 7.65
N LEU A 292 -6.90 -8.76 7.11
CA LEU A 292 -7.33 -10.15 7.02
C LEU A 292 -7.59 -10.76 8.40
N PHE A 293 -6.69 -10.56 9.36
CA PHE A 293 -6.86 -11.16 10.69
C PHE A 293 -7.89 -10.44 11.55
N THR A 294 -8.15 -9.16 11.31
CA THR A 294 -9.34 -8.49 11.87
C THR A 294 -10.64 -9.10 11.32
N VAL A 295 -10.73 -9.35 10.01
CA VAL A 295 -11.90 -10.01 9.38
C VAL A 295 -12.15 -11.41 9.97
N HIS A 296 -11.08 -12.12 10.32
CA HIS A 296 -11.14 -13.47 10.90
C HIS A 296 -11.24 -13.50 12.43
N ASN A 297 -11.23 -12.33 13.09
CA ASN A 297 -11.17 -12.20 14.54
C ASN A 297 -10.00 -12.99 15.17
N LYS A 298 -8.79 -12.74 14.67
CA LYS A 298 -7.54 -13.38 15.08
C LYS A 298 -6.49 -12.34 15.47
N ASN A 299 -5.54 -12.77 16.29
CA ASN A 299 -4.47 -11.90 16.77
C ASN A 299 -3.47 -11.57 15.64
N ILE A 300 -3.37 -10.30 15.27
CA ILE A 300 -2.53 -9.81 14.16
C ILE A 300 -1.04 -9.99 14.47
N GLU A 301 -0.61 -9.60 15.67
CA GLU A 301 0.79 -9.65 16.13
C GLU A 301 1.36 -11.07 16.06
N SER A 302 0.61 -12.09 16.48
CA SER A 302 1.05 -13.49 16.43
C SER A 302 1.36 -13.95 15.01
N HIS A 303 0.53 -13.56 14.04
CA HIS A 303 0.72 -13.97 12.64
C HIS A 303 1.86 -13.20 11.98
N LEU A 304 2.01 -11.91 12.28
CA LEU A 304 3.13 -11.11 11.80
C LEU A 304 4.47 -11.57 12.40
N LYS A 305 4.50 -12.03 13.65
CA LYS A 305 5.67 -12.67 14.26
C LYS A 305 6.07 -13.95 13.55
N GLU A 306 5.11 -14.82 13.23
CA GLU A 306 5.37 -16.05 12.47
C GLU A 306 5.87 -15.74 11.06
N PHE A 307 5.26 -14.76 10.37
CA PHE A 307 5.73 -14.25 9.10
C PHE A 307 7.18 -13.76 9.18
N LEU A 308 7.50 -12.94 10.20
CA LEU A 308 8.82 -12.37 10.39
C LEU A 308 9.88 -13.45 10.63
N LEU A 309 9.57 -14.44 11.46
CA LEU A 309 10.44 -15.59 11.71
C LEU A 309 10.72 -16.36 10.42
N LEU A 310 9.67 -16.68 9.66
CA LEU A 310 9.79 -17.44 8.41
C LEU A 310 10.58 -16.67 7.35
N ALA A 311 10.31 -15.37 7.20
CA ALA A 311 11.03 -14.49 6.27
C ALA A 311 12.52 -14.39 6.66
N SER A 312 12.82 -14.23 7.95
CA SER A 312 14.18 -14.15 8.47
C SER A 312 14.96 -15.44 8.22
N VAL A 313 14.37 -16.60 8.54
CA VAL A 313 14.99 -17.92 8.27
C VAL A 313 15.22 -18.11 6.77
N SER A 314 14.25 -17.76 5.92
CA SER A 314 14.36 -17.90 4.46
C SER A 314 15.51 -17.06 3.89
N LEU A 315 15.70 -15.84 4.39
CA LEU A 315 16.79 -14.95 3.96
C LEU A 315 18.15 -15.37 4.52
N LEU A 316 18.22 -15.85 5.76
CA LEU A 316 19.45 -16.40 6.33
C LEU A 316 19.91 -17.68 5.61
N GLN A 317 18.98 -18.50 5.15
CA GLN A 317 19.28 -19.68 4.32
C GLN A 317 19.83 -19.28 2.95
N LEU A 318 19.30 -18.22 2.34
CA LEU A 318 19.83 -17.68 1.08
C LEU A 318 21.31 -17.29 1.21
N ALA A 319 21.70 -16.68 2.34
CA ALA A 319 23.09 -16.29 2.60
C ALA A 319 24.08 -17.47 2.62
N GLN A 320 23.59 -18.70 2.80
CA GLN A 320 24.39 -19.93 2.81
C GLN A 320 24.46 -20.61 1.44
N GLU A 321 23.71 -20.13 0.43
CA GLU A 321 23.72 -20.74 -0.90
C GLU A 321 25.05 -20.48 -1.62
N PRO A 322 25.63 -21.49 -2.31
CA PRO A 322 26.89 -21.33 -3.03
C PRO A 322 26.76 -20.56 -4.36
N ASP A 323 25.53 -20.41 -4.86
CA ASP A 323 25.25 -19.79 -6.16
C ASP A 323 25.27 -18.25 -6.07
N LYS A 324 26.39 -17.67 -6.52
CA LYS A 324 26.59 -16.21 -6.54
C LYS A 324 25.56 -15.47 -7.38
N ALA A 325 24.92 -16.12 -8.37
CA ALA A 325 23.89 -15.47 -9.19
C ALA A 325 22.62 -15.17 -8.38
N ARG A 326 22.30 -16.01 -7.37
CA ARG A 326 21.12 -15.84 -6.51
C ARG A 326 21.35 -14.86 -5.36
N LEU A 327 22.61 -14.49 -5.11
CA LEU A 327 23.03 -13.54 -4.07
C LEU A 327 23.26 -12.12 -4.59
N ARG A 328 22.94 -11.84 -5.86
CA ARG A 328 23.31 -10.58 -6.54
C ARG A 328 22.89 -9.33 -5.78
N ASN A 329 21.63 -9.30 -5.31
CA ASN A 329 21.03 -8.18 -4.59
C ASN A 329 20.66 -8.53 -3.15
N HIS A 330 21.33 -9.54 -2.57
CA HIS A 330 21.07 -10.01 -1.20
C HIS A 330 21.04 -8.87 -0.17
N ASP A 331 22.03 -7.98 -0.22
CA ASP A 331 22.15 -6.86 0.72
C ASP A 331 20.99 -5.86 0.59
N SER A 332 20.41 -5.69 -0.59
CA SER A 332 19.18 -4.92 -0.75
C SER A 332 18.02 -5.66 -0.10
N ILE A 333 17.77 -6.92 -0.45
CA ILE A 333 16.58 -7.66 0.01
C ILE A 333 16.50 -7.78 1.53
N VAL A 334 17.62 -7.96 2.23
CA VAL A 334 17.59 -8.03 3.71
C VAL A 334 17.04 -6.76 4.35
N LEU A 335 17.18 -5.58 3.70
CA LEU A 335 16.60 -4.33 4.19
C LEU A 335 15.07 -4.34 4.16
N LEU A 336 14.42 -5.19 3.34
CA LEU A 336 12.96 -5.33 3.37
C LEU A 336 12.46 -5.77 4.75
N LEU A 337 13.20 -6.61 5.48
CA LEU A 337 12.82 -6.99 6.84
C LEU A 337 12.76 -5.78 7.77
N HIS A 338 13.74 -4.87 7.64
CA HIS A 338 13.75 -3.64 8.41
C HIS A 338 12.55 -2.75 8.06
N LEU A 339 12.25 -2.60 6.77
CA LEU A 339 11.11 -1.81 6.30
C LEU A 339 9.77 -2.40 6.76
N ILE A 340 9.60 -3.72 6.71
CA ILE A 340 8.38 -4.41 7.19
C ILE A 340 8.16 -4.15 8.69
N VAL A 341 9.23 -4.21 9.49
CA VAL A 341 9.17 -3.96 10.94
C VAL A 341 8.91 -2.48 11.23
N ALA A 342 9.54 -1.57 10.48
CA ALA A 342 9.34 -0.13 10.66
C ALA A 342 7.93 0.33 10.27
N GLU A 343 7.31 -0.32 9.29
CA GLU A 343 5.97 0.01 8.79
C GLU A 343 4.84 -0.61 9.62
N SER A 344 5.12 -1.65 10.42
CA SER A 344 4.09 -2.34 11.21
C SER A 344 4.05 -1.86 12.66
N SER A 345 2.87 -1.45 13.15
CA SER A 345 2.65 -1.17 14.57
C SER A 345 2.67 -2.42 15.47
N PHE A 346 2.61 -3.61 14.88
CA PHE A 346 2.57 -4.89 15.60
C PHE A 346 3.93 -5.57 15.72
N LEU A 347 4.96 -5.06 15.05
CA LEU A 347 6.31 -5.61 15.09
C LEU A 347 7.27 -4.61 15.73
N THR A 348 8.28 -5.12 16.43
CA THR A 348 9.30 -4.30 17.08
C THR A 348 10.70 -4.72 16.64
N LEU A 349 11.66 -3.80 16.78
CA LEU A 349 13.06 -4.11 16.50
C LEU A 349 13.62 -5.21 17.41
N ASP A 350 13.11 -5.33 18.64
CA ASP A 350 13.49 -6.42 19.56
C ASP A 350 13.03 -7.79 19.03
N MET A 351 11.83 -7.86 18.45
CA MET A 351 11.34 -9.08 17.78
C MET A 351 12.19 -9.41 16.55
N LEU A 352 12.60 -8.41 15.78
CA LEU A 352 13.51 -8.60 14.65
C LEU A 352 14.87 -9.13 15.10
N GLU A 353 15.50 -8.52 16.10
CA GLU A 353 16.80 -8.94 16.61
C GLU A 353 16.81 -10.40 17.09
N SER A 354 15.68 -10.88 17.61
CA SER A 354 15.53 -12.26 18.06
C SER A 354 15.63 -13.31 16.94
N CYS A 355 15.34 -12.93 15.68
CA CYS A 355 15.29 -13.85 14.54
C CYS A 355 16.24 -13.45 13.40
N PHE A 356 16.70 -12.20 13.35
CA PHE A 356 17.60 -11.67 12.35
C PHE A 356 18.55 -10.62 12.97
N PRO A 357 19.86 -10.90 13.09
CA PRO A 357 20.80 -9.99 13.74
C PRO A 357 20.90 -8.63 13.01
N TYR A 358 20.67 -7.53 13.72
CA TYR A 358 20.67 -6.17 13.17
C TYR A 358 22.03 -5.77 12.58
N VAL A 359 23.11 -6.41 13.01
CA VAL A 359 24.46 -6.22 12.44
C VAL A 359 24.48 -6.52 10.94
N LEU A 360 23.69 -7.49 10.47
CA LEU A 360 23.58 -7.83 9.04
C LEU A 360 22.93 -6.68 8.26
N LEU A 361 21.83 -6.12 8.78
CA LEU A 361 21.12 -4.98 8.18
C LEU A 361 22.02 -3.75 8.11
N ARG A 362 22.72 -3.43 9.21
CA ARG A 362 23.64 -2.30 9.26
C ARG A 362 24.78 -2.44 8.25
N ASN A 363 25.33 -3.65 8.11
CA ASN A 363 26.41 -3.89 7.15
C ASN A 363 25.92 -3.80 5.71
N ALA A 364 24.75 -4.36 5.42
CA ALA A 364 24.11 -4.28 4.12
C ALA A 364 23.83 -2.83 3.70
N PHE A 365 23.21 -2.04 4.59
CA PHE A 365 22.97 -0.61 4.35
C PHE A 365 24.27 0.15 4.09
N ARG A 366 25.31 -0.08 4.92
CA ARG A 366 26.62 0.54 4.75
C ARG A 366 27.27 0.21 3.40
N GLN A 367 27.10 -1.00 2.89
CA GLN A 367 27.62 -1.40 1.58
C GLN A 367 26.89 -0.66 0.46
N LEU A 368 25.56 -0.57 0.53
CA LEU A 368 24.75 0.14 -0.46
C LEU A 368 25.02 1.65 -0.50
N CYS A 369 25.31 2.28 0.64
CA CYS A 369 25.73 3.68 0.67
C CYS A 369 27.14 3.92 0.11
N ARG A 370 28.02 2.91 0.14
CA ARG A 370 29.42 3.04 -0.32
C ARG A 370 29.56 2.79 -1.81
N ASP A 371 28.84 1.80 -2.31
CA ASP A 371 28.73 1.49 -3.72
C ASP A 371 27.29 1.75 -4.16
N PRO A 372 26.89 3.02 -4.39
CA PRO A 372 25.64 3.29 -5.08
C PRO A 372 25.80 2.68 -6.47
N ARG A 373 25.30 1.45 -6.65
CA ARG A 373 25.27 0.78 -7.95
C ARG A 373 24.36 1.67 -8.80
N THR A 374 24.97 2.53 -9.60
CA THR A 374 24.26 3.35 -10.59
C THR A 374 23.35 2.41 -11.39
N PRO A 375 22.04 2.66 -11.45
CA PRO A 375 21.19 1.88 -12.34
C PRO A 375 21.79 1.99 -13.74
N ALA A 376 22.04 0.85 -14.37
CA ALA A 376 22.58 0.81 -15.73
C ALA A 376 21.61 1.57 -16.64
N GLY A 377 21.95 2.81 -16.99
CA GLY A 377 21.06 3.68 -17.77
C GLY A 377 21.19 5.20 -17.56
N SER A 378 22.18 5.72 -16.82
CA SER A 378 22.55 7.14 -16.94
C SER A 378 23.64 7.31 -18.01
N PRO A 379 23.42 8.08 -19.09
CA PRO A 379 24.50 8.48 -19.99
C PRO A 379 25.59 9.29 -19.29
#